data_AF-A0A316YHS0-F1
#
_entry.id   AF-A0A316YHS0-F1
#
_cell.length_a   1.000
_cell.length_b   1.000
_cell.length_c   1.000
_cell.angle_alpha   90.00
_cell.angle_beta   90.00
_cell.angle_gamma   90.00
#
_symmetry.space_group_name_H-M   'P 1'
#
loop_
_entity.id
_entity.type
_entity.pdbx_description
1 polymer ?
#
loop_
_entity_poly.entity_id
_entity_poly.type
_entity_poly.pdbx_seq_one_letter_code
_entity_poly.pdbx_strand_id
1 'polypeptide(L)'
;MQYFSTLMALALGASTLLTAHASVGVHCGTTGDAVLSDCKDMLNDKAFWDGEFNTGATCTYTNPFSTVPLPTTAYNVACKGECCVYVAATGADTVLKETTRQEALGLLGCGDEGANKINGMQKFDDGHGVCIGDRGACGDCFDDIDFA
;
A
#
# COMPACT_ATOMS: atom_id res chain seq x y z
N MET A 1 -13.35 -20.25 -62.35
CA MET A 1 -12.14 -20.95 -61.89
C MET A 1 -11.49 -20.04 -60.87
N GLN A 2 -11.75 -20.24 -59.56
CA GLN A 2 -10.89 -20.97 -58.59
C GLN A 2 -9.50 -20.31 -58.50
N TYR A 3 -8.96 -19.88 -57.35
CA TYR A 3 -8.80 -20.63 -56.10
C TYR A 3 -8.74 -19.78 -54.81
N PHE A 4 -8.93 -20.50 -53.70
CA PHE A 4 -8.98 -20.20 -52.27
C PHE A 4 -7.66 -19.79 -51.59
N SER A 5 -7.81 -19.17 -50.40
CA SER A 5 -7.03 -19.35 -49.13
C SER A 5 -5.54 -18.94 -49.08
N THR A 6 -4.93 -18.48 -47.97
CA THR A 6 -5.23 -18.62 -46.52
C THR A 6 -4.45 -17.54 -45.74
N LEU A 7 -5.04 -17.03 -44.64
CA LEU A 7 -4.35 -16.29 -43.58
C LEU A 7 -3.31 -17.19 -42.88
N MET A 8 -2.15 -16.63 -42.52
CA MET A 8 -1.24 -17.26 -41.56
C MET A 8 -0.79 -16.21 -40.55
N ALA A 9 -1.45 -16.21 -39.39
CA ALA A 9 -1.03 -15.45 -38.23
C ALA A 9 0.07 -16.23 -37.50
N LEU A 10 1.24 -15.61 -37.32
CA LEU A 10 2.30 -16.10 -36.43
C LEU A 10 2.15 -15.39 -35.08
N ALA A 11 1.74 -16.13 -34.07
CA ALA A 11 1.64 -15.66 -32.71
C ALA A 11 2.55 -16.50 -31.78
N LEU A 12 3.45 -15.76 -31.12
CA LEU A 12 3.93 -15.89 -29.74
C LEU A 12 4.78 -17.09 -29.31
N GLY A 13 5.91 -16.74 -28.71
CA GLY A 13 6.72 -17.58 -27.83
C GLY A 13 7.78 -16.77 -27.08
N ALA A 14 7.41 -15.63 -26.49
CA ALA A 14 8.30 -14.91 -25.58
C ALA A 14 8.12 -15.50 -24.17
N SER A 15 8.95 -16.48 -23.81
CA SER A 15 9.03 -16.98 -22.44
C SER A 15 9.75 -15.95 -21.57
N THR A 16 8.98 -15.07 -20.92
CA THR A 16 9.50 -14.27 -19.81
C THR A 16 9.61 -15.18 -18.59
N LEU A 17 10.84 -15.52 -18.22
CA LEU A 17 11.16 -16.01 -16.88
C LEU A 17 10.71 -14.94 -15.87
N LEU A 18 9.61 -15.18 -15.16
CA LEU A 18 9.31 -14.48 -13.91
C LEU A 18 10.32 -14.99 -12.87
N THR A 19 11.38 -14.23 -12.66
CA THR A 19 12.12 -14.29 -11.40
C THR A 19 11.25 -13.65 -10.32
N ALA A 20 10.53 -14.49 -9.56
CA ALA A 20 9.92 -14.08 -8.31
C ALA A 20 11.03 -13.79 -7.28
N HIS A 21 11.41 -12.53 -7.16
CA HIS A 21 12.02 -12.01 -5.94
C HIS A 21 10.85 -11.69 -4.99
N ALA A 22 10.84 -12.23 -3.78
CA ALA A 22 10.03 -11.72 -2.67
C ALA A 22 10.61 -10.34 -2.30
N SER A 23 10.21 -9.27 -3.00
CA SER A 23 9.05 -8.38 -2.82
C SER A 23 9.30 -7.26 -1.82
N VAL A 24 10.35 -6.47 -2.09
CA VAL A 24 10.33 -5.05 -1.76
C VAL A 24 9.50 -4.38 -2.84
N GLY A 25 8.40 -3.71 -2.48
CA GLY A 25 7.52 -3.13 -3.50
C GLY A 25 6.17 -2.69 -2.98
N VAL A 26 5.34 -2.21 -3.92
CA VAL A 26 3.96 -1.80 -3.69
C VAL A 26 3.05 -2.99 -3.87
N HIS A 27 2.18 -3.25 -2.89
CA HIS A 27 1.17 -4.29 -2.85
C HIS A 27 -0.21 -3.64 -2.74
N CYS A 28 -1.07 -3.86 -3.73
CA CYS A 28 -2.44 -3.33 -3.74
C CYS A 28 -3.43 -4.46 -3.38
N GLY A 29 -4.55 -4.14 -2.74
CA GLY A 29 -5.60 -5.13 -2.42
C GLY A 29 -5.40 -5.89 -1.11
N THR A 30 -4.49 -5.44 -0.24
CA THR A 30 -4.05 -6.20 0.94
C THR A 30 -4.79 -5.86 2.23
N THR A 31 -5.70 -4.87 2.21
CA THR A 31 -6.40 -4.38 3.40
C THR A 31 -7.78 -3.78 3.06
N GLY A 32 -8.47 -3.21 4.05
CA GLY A 32 -9.78 -2.57 3.88
C GLY A 32 -9.78 -1.39 2.88
N ASP A 33 -10.81 -1.31 2.04
CA ASP A 33 -10.95 -0.29 0.99
C ASP A 33 -11.24 1.10 1.57
N ALA A 34 -10.27 2.02 1.49
CA ALA A 34 -10.50 3.44 1.70
C ALA A 34 -11.21 4.09 0.50
N VAL A 35 -11.76 5.28 0.72
CA VAL A 35 -12.28 6.15 -0.34
C VAL A 35 -11.13 6.89 -1.02
N LEU A 36 -10.94 6.68 -2.33
CA LEU A 36 -9.81 7.22 -3.10
C LEU A 36 -9.80 8.76 -3.11
N SER A 37 -10.96 9.40 -3.29
CA SER A 37 -11.07 10.86 -3.25
C SER A 37 -10.60 11.44 -1.91
N ASP A 38 -10.93 10.79 -0.80
CA ASP A 38 -10.51 11.24 0.54
C ASP A 38 -8.99 11.15 0.70
N CYS A 39 -8.37 10.07 0.19
CA CYS A 39 -6.92 9.91 0.20
C CYS A 39 -6.21 10.96 -0.64
N LYS A 40 -6.70 11.24 -1.84
CA LYS A 40 -6.15 12.30 -2.70
C LYS A 40 -6.28 13.67 -2.03
N ASP A 41 -7.44 13.97 -1.46
CA ASP A 41 -7.69 15.24 -0.80
C ASP A 41 -6.88 15.43 0.48
N MET A 42 -6.54 14.33 1.18
CA MET A 42 -5.67 14.37 2.36
C MET A 42 -4.20 14.54 1.96
N LEU A 43 -3.71 13.68 1.05
CA LEU A 43 -2.30 13.60 0.72
C LEU A 43 -1.82 14.79 -0.12
N ASN A 44 -2.69 15.40 -0.93
CA ASN A 44 -2.34 16.60 -1.71
C ASN A 44 -2.51 17.91 -0.93
N ASP A 45 -3.25 17.92 0.19
CA ASP A 45 -3.36 19.08 1.07
C ASP A 45 -2.32 19.00 2.19
N LYS A 46 -1.16 19.64 1.97
CA LYS A 46 -0.06 19.63 2.93
C LYS A 46 -0.45 20.26 4.27
N ALA A 47 -1.28 21.31 4.28
CA ALA A 47 -1.64 21.99 5.51
C ALA A 47 -2.56 21.11 6.37
N PHE A 48 -3.51 20.42 5.74
CA PHE A 48 -4.32 19.40 6.40
C PHE A 48 -3.44 18.27 6.96
N TRP A 49 -2.57 17.68 6.13
CA TRP A 49 -1.65 16.62 6.57
C TRP A 49 -0.82 17.04 7.77
N ASP A 50 -0.22 18.23 7.72
CA ASP A 50 0.64 18.71 8.79
C ASP A 50 -0.08 18.89 10.13
N GLY A 51 -1.38 19.21 10.08
CA GLY A 51 -2.25 19.37 11.26
C GLY A 51 -2.81 18.05 11.80
N GLU A 52 -3.04 17.07 10.94
CA GLU A 52 -3.58 15.76 11.32
C GLU A 52 -2.48 14.77 11.75
N PHE A 53 -1.26 14.93 11.23
CA PHE A 53 -0.16 14.00 11.48
C PHE A 53 0.12 13.83 12.99
N ASN A 54 -0.02 12.59 13.47
CA ASN A 54 0.24 12.24 14.86
C ASN A 54 0.80 10.82 14.97
N THR A 55 1.59 10.52 16.00
CA THR A 55 2.07 9.15 16.29
C THR A 55 1.50 8.61 17.61
N GLY A 56 0.42 9.25 18.09
CA GLY A 56 -0.24 8.88 19.34
C GLY A 56 -1.32 7.82 19.17
N ALA A 57 -1.96 7.75 18.01
CA ALA A 57 -2.91 6.70 17.67
C ALA A 57 -2.15 5.45 17.16
N THR A 58 -2.35 4.31 17.83
CA THR A 58 -1.66 3.06 17.52
C THR A 58 -2.62 1.89 17.37
N CYS A 59 -2.15 0.85 16.69
CA CYS A 59 -2.76 -0.46 16.66
C CYS A 59 -1.67 -1.54 16.75
N THR A 60 -2.10 -2.79 16.83
CA THR A 60 -1.21 -3.96 16.88
C THR A 60 -1.43 -4.83 15.65
N TYR A 61 -0.34 -5.33 15.09
CA TYR A 61 -0.35 -6.38 14.06
C TYR A 61 0.46 -7.59 14.56
N THR A 62 0.05 -8.78 14.14
CA THR A 62 0.53 -10.10 14.56
C THR A 62 1.02 -10.92 13.36
N ASN A 63 1.79 -10.31 12.46
CA ASN A 63 2.32 -10.98 11.28
C ASN A 63 3.21 -12.19 11.65
N PRO A 64 2.77 -13.44 11.42
CA PRO A 64 3.51 -14.63 11.83
C PRO A 64 4.78 -14.88 10.99
N PHE A 65 4.94 -14.16 9.89
CA PHE A 65 6.11 -14.22 9.01
C PHE A 65 7.16 -13.17 9.39
N SER A 66 6.81 -12.22 10.25
CA SER A 66 7.72 -11.18 10.71
C SER A 66 8.85 -11.76 11.58
N THR A 67 10.04 -11.21 11.41
CA THR A 67 11.22 -11.54 12.22
C THR A 67 11.31 -10.71 13.52
N VAL A 68 10.41 -9.75 13.72
CA VAL A 68 10.35 -8.93 14.95
C VAL A 68 9.41 -9.53 16.01
N PRO A 69 9.62 -9.23 17.32
CA PRO A 69 8.74 -9.72 18.38
C PRO A 69 7.28 -9.30 18.19
N LEU A 70 6.37 -10.26 18.35
CA LEU A 70 4.92 -10.06 18.22
C LEU A 70 4.23 -9.93 19.59
N PRO A 71 3.11 -9.18 19.69
CA PRO A 71 2.54 -8.30 18.65
C PRO A 71 3.39 -7.04 18.47
N THR A 72 3.43 -6.49 17.26
CA THR A 72 4.19 -5.27 16.95
C THR A 72 3.24 -4.08 16.78
N THR A 73 3.73 -2.90 17.13
CA THR A 73 2.97 -1.64 17.03
C THR A 73 3.01 -1.10 15.61
N ALA A 74 1.85 -0.68 15.10
CA ALA A 74 1.75 0.25 13.98
C ALA A 74 1.08 1.56 14.44
N TYR A 75 1.33 2.63 13.71
CA TYR A 75 0.85 3.99 14.01
C TYR A 75 -0.16 4.40 12.95
N ASN A 76 -1.31 4.91 13.37
CA ASN A 76 -2.24 5.62 12.49
C ASN A 76 -1.82 7.08 12.44
N VAL A 77 -1.16 7.47 11.36
CA VAL A 77 -0.50 8.77 11.31
C VAL A 77 -1.42 9.90 10.89
N ALA A 78 -2.41 9.63 10.04
CA ALA A 78 -3.37 10.62 9.60
C ALA A 78 -4.62 9.96 9.02
N CYS A 79 -5.79 10.55 9.25
CA CYS A 79 -7.04 10.14 8.59
C CYS A 79 -7.83 11.34 8.07
N LYS A 80 -8.50 11.17 6.93
CA LYS A 80 -9.52 12.08 6.40
C LYS A 80 -10.66 11.25 5.85
N GLY A 81 -11.88 11.49 6.33
CA GLY A 81 -13.04 10.67 5.94
C GLY A 81 -12.80 9.19 6.20
N GLU A 82 -12.89 8.38 5.14
CA GLU A 82 -12.63 6.93 5.13
C GLU A 82 -11.21 6.55 4.68
N CYS A 83 -10.29 7.53 4.54
CA CYS A 83 -8.89 7.25 4.24
C CYS A 83 -8.00 7.43 5.48
N CYS A 84 -7.17 6.43 5.78
CA CYS A 84 -6.15 6.49 6.80
C CYS A 84 -4.78 6.03 6.27
N VAL A 85 -3.71 6.60 6.81
CA VAL A 85 -2.33 6.18 6.56
C VAL A 85 -1.75 5.54 7.82
N TYR A 86 -1.14 4.38 7.64
CA TYR A 86 -0.54 3.60 8.72
C TYR A 86 0.95 3.37 8.49
N VAL A 87 1.73 3.29 9.57
CA VAL A 87 3.18 3.03 9.53
C VAL A 87 3.57 1.94 10.53
N ALA A 88 4.42 0.99 10.13
CA ALA A 88 4.85 -0.13 10.97
C ALA A 88 6.38 -0.35 10.93
N ALA A 89 6.86 -1.27 11.78
CA ALA A 89 8.27 -1.65 11.94
C ALA A 89 9.23 -0.47 12.13
N THR A 90 8.78 0.54 12.88
CA THR A 90 9.54 1.76 13.20
C THR A 90 9.17 2.27 14.60
N GLY A 91 10.02 3.08 15.22
CA GLY A 91 9.71 3.79 16.46
C GLY A 91 8.84 5.01 16.20
N ALA A 92 8.03 5.44 17.18
CA ALA A 92 7.20 6.65 17.04
C ALA A 92 8.05 7.91 16.79
N ASP A 93 9.27 7.94 17.31
CA ASP A 93 10.27 9.00 17.18
C ASP A 93 11.00 8.97 15.82
N THR A 94 10.88 7.88 15.07
CA THR A 94 11.50 7.72 13.75
C THR A 94 10.52 7.87 12.59
N VAL A 95 9.21 7.99 12.84
CA VAL A 95 8.22 8.29 11.79
C VAL A 95 8.38 9.74 11.32
N LEU A 96 8.87 9.91 10.09
CA LEU A 96 9.12 11.22 9.49
C LEU A 96 7.89 11.70 8.70
N LYS A 97 7.21 12.70 9.24
CA LYS A 97 5.97 13.27 8.68
C LYS A 97 5.94 13.49 7.17
N GLU A 98 6.93 14.18 6.61
CA GLU A 98 6.93 14.47 5.16
C GLU A 98 7.30 13.24 4.34
N THR A 99 8.25 12.43 4.81
CA THR A 99 8.65 11.18 4.17
C THR A 99 7.45 10.23 4.05
N THR A 100 6.75 10.00 5.17
CA THR A 100 5.54 9.16 5.19
C THR A 100 4.45 9.66 4.26
N ARG A 101 4.28 10.99 4.12
CA ARG A 101 3.33 11.57 3.17
C ARG A 101 3.70 11.24 1.72
N GLN A 102 4.98 11.35 1.37
CA GLN A 102 5.49 11.07 0.02
C GLN A 102 5.39 9.58 -0.30
N GLU A 103 5.68 8.72 0.66
CA GLU A 103 5.53 7.27 0.55
C GLU A 103 4.07 6.88 0.33
N ALA A 104 3.15 7.45 1.12
CA ALA A 104 1.72 7.27 0.91
C ALA A 104 1.23 7.84 -0.44
N LEU A 105 1.76 8.98 -0.90
CA LEU A 105 1.46 9.48 -2.25
C LEU A 105 1.85 8.48 -3.35
N GLY A 106 2.95 7.75 -3.16
CA GLY A 106 3.38 6.67 -4.05
C GLY A 106 2.37 5.53 -4.18
N LEU A 107 1.56 5.32 -3.14
CA LEU A 107 0.52 4.28 -3.11
C LEU A 107 -0.77 4.68 -3.83
N LEU A 108 -0.94 5.95 -4.24
CA LEU A 108 -2.12 6.38 -5.01
C LEU A 108 -2.28 5.63 -6.34
N GLY A 109 -1.21 5.00 -6.85
CA GLY A 109 -1.26 4.10 -8.00
C GLY A 109 -2.07 2.82 -7.79
N CYS A 110 -2.37 2.44 -6.54
CA CYS A 110 -3.26 1.32 -6.21
C CYS A 110 -4.75 1.68 -6.29
N GLY A 111 -5.11 2.95 -6.55
CA GLY A 111 -6.49 3.38 -6.59
C GLY A 111 -7.27 2.88 -7.80
N ASP A 112 -8.51 2.46 -7.57
CA ASP A 112 -9.52 2.23 -8.61
C ASP A 112 -10.46 3.46 -8.68
N GLU A 113 -10.26 4.28 -9.71
CA GLU A 113 -11.08 5.47 -9.99
C GLU A 113 -12.55 5.12 -10.28
N GLY A 114 -12.81 3.97 -10.89
CA GLY A 114 -14.16 3.54 -11.25
C GLY A 114 -14.99 3.14 -10.04
N ALA A 115 -14.33 2.58 -9.03
CA ALA A 115 -14.95 2.21 -7.76
C ALA A 115 -14.82 3.30 -6.67
N ASN A 116 -14.01 4.33 -6.91
CA ASN A 116 -13.58 5.32 -5.91
C ASN A 116 -12.97 4.67 -4.65
N LYS A 117 -12.14 3.64 -4.86
CA LYS A 117 -11.55 2.83 -3.79
C LYS A 117 -10.04 2.77 -3.89
N ILE A 118 -9.39 2.62 -2.75
CA ILE A 118 -7.94 2.41 -2.67
C ILE A 118 -7.58 1.62 -1.43
N ASN A 119 -6.61 0.74 -1.58
CA ASN A 119 -5.82 0.21 -0.49
C ASN A 119 -4.45 -0.16 -1.05
N GLY A 120 -3.43 -0.12 -0.21
CA GLY A 120 -2.12 -0.61 -0.60
C GLY A 120 -1.09 -0.42 0.48
N MET A 121 -0.03 -1.19 0.39
CA MET A 121 1.07 -1.20 1.34
C MET A 121 2.39 -1.26 0.57
N GLN A 122 3.39 -0.54 1.06
CA GLN A 122 4.76 -0.67 0.60
C GLN A 122 5.66 -0.97 1.79
N LYS A 123 6.44 -2.04 1.65
CA LYS A 123 7.59 -2.32 2.52
C LYS A 123 8.85 -1.72 1.89
N PHE A 124 9.63 -1.03 2.71
CA PHE A 124 10.87 -0.36 2.29
C PHE A 124 12.10 -1.20 2.68
N ASP A 125 13.25 -0.87 2.08
CA ASP A 125 14.51 -1.61 2.26
C ASP A 125 15.04 -1.60 3.70
N ASP A 126 14.69 -0.56 4.48
CA ASP A 126 15.01 -0.46 5.91
C ASP A 126 14.03 -1.23 6.80
N GLY A 127 13.05 -1.91 6.20
CA GLY A 127 12.09 -2.79 6.85
C GLY A 127 10.81 -2.12 7.33
N HIS A 128 10.71 -0.79 7.29
CA HIS A 128 9.47 -0.11 7.66
C HIS A 128 8.39 -0.29 6.58
N GLY A 129 7.13 -0.14 6.97
CA GLY A 129 5.99 -0.25 6.06
C GLY A 129 5.12 1.00 6.13
N VAL A 130 4.62 1.43 4.97
CA VAL A 130 3.56 2.45 4.86
C VAL A 130 2.36 1.84 4.17
N CYS A 131 1.17 2.09 4.70
CA CYS A 131 -0.09 1.55 4.18
C CYS A 131 -1.17 2.63 4.05
N ILE A 132 -2.01 2.54 3.02
CA ILE A 132 -3.28 3.25 2.88
C ILE A 132 -4.41 2.23 3.00
N GLY A 133 -5.40 2.54 3.83
CA GLY A 133 -6.62 1.74 3.95
C GLY A 133 -7.71 2.48 4.72
N ASP A 134 -8.85 1.82 4.88
CA ASP A 134 -9.96 2.35 5.69
C ASP A 134 -9.60 2.46 7.18
N ARG A 135 -10.54 2.95 8.01
CA ARG A 135 -10.30 3.12 9.46
C ARG A 135 -10.02 1.81 10.21
N GLY A 136 -10.44 0.67 9.66
CA GLY A 136 -10.24 -0.66 10.22
C GLY A 136 -8.96 -1.35 9.75
N ALA A 137 -8.30 -0.82 8.71
CA ALA A 137 -7.20 -1.44 7.99
C ALA A 137 -5.88 -1.62 8.77
N CYS A 138 -5.72 -0.96 9.93
CA CYS A 138 -4.41 -0.82 10.59
C CYS A 138 -3.67 -2.13 10.86
N GLY A 139 -4.36 -3.17 11.36
CA GLY A 139 -3.76 -4.50 11.60
C GLY A 139 -3.56 -5.26 10.30
N ASP A 140 -4.63 -5.35 9.51
CA ASP A 140 -4.68 -6.06 8.23
C ASP A 140 -3.61 -5.58 7.24
N CYS A 141 -3.27 -4.28 7.26
CA CYS A 141 -2.20 -3.67 6.47
C CYS A 141 -0.86 -4.39 6.58
N PHE A 142 -0.56 -5.00 7.73
CA PHE A 142 0.76 -5.52 8.05
C PHE A 142 0.74 -7.00 8.46
N ASP A 143 -0.43 -7.65 8.49
CA ASP A 143 -0.61 -9.04 8.93
C ASP A 143 -0.41 -10.09 7.82
N ASP A 144 -0.09 -9.65 6.60
CA ASP A 144 0.09 -10.47 5.41
C ASP A 144 1.58 -10.83 5.14
N ILE A 145 1.83 -11.88 4.34
CA ILE A 145 3.13 -12.23 3.79
C ILE A 145 3.80 -11.09 3.01
N ASP A 146 3.03 -10.16 2.46
CA ASP A 146 3.53 -8.97 1.76
C ASP A 146 4.40 -8.09 2.67
N PHE A 147 4.23 -8.17 4.00
CA PHE A 147 5.04 -7.44 4.98
C PHE A 147 6.09 -8.31 5.70
N ALA A 148 6.30 -9.56 5.28
CA ALA A 148 7.27 -10.52 5.87
C ALA A 148 8.74 -10.10 5.71
#